data_AF-A0A1H1UKP6-F1
#
_entry.id   AF-A0A1H1UKP6-F1
#
_cell.length_a   1.000
_cell.length_b   1.000
_cell.length_c   1.000
_cell.angle_alpha   90.00
_cell.angle_beta   90.00
_cell.angle_gamma   90.00
#
_symmetry.space_group_name_H-M   'P 1'
#
loop_
_entity.id
_entity.type
_entity.pdbx_description
1 polymer ?
#
loop_
_entity_poly.entity_id
_entity_poly.type
_entity_poly.pdbx_seq_one_letter_code
_entity_poly.pdbx_strand_id
1 'polypeptide(L)'
;MISLRSSRLRALFSELNERVAQAVCDGVKVSTIAQAAGVPVTAVRGIGLGRDGLYPSGLPAADQLRTIAGIADEVSAVEAARAAVERHRVQVLADARKQRLLDDYQLASASGLKHDEIRKMTRGVNTRPEG
;
A
#
# COMPACT_ATOMS: atom_id res chain seq x y z
N MET A 1 -6.15 -9.31 -10.94
CA MET A 1 -6.47 -8.00 -10.34
C MET A 1 -5.52 -7.59 -9.21
N ILE A 2 -5.13 -8.48 -8.29
CA ILE A 2 -4.13 -8.17 -7.23
C ILE A 2 -2.75 -7.85 -7.82
N SER A 3 -2.29 -8.61 -8.83
CA SER A 3 -0.99 -8.35 -9.51
C SER A 3 -0.89 -6.94 -10.12
N LEU A 4 -1.96 -6.45 -10.78
CA LEU A 4 -2.03 -5.10 -11.34
C LEU A 4 -1.99 -4.00 -10.25
N ARG A 5 -2.62 -4.26 -9.09
CA ARG A 5 -2.54 -3.36 -7.93
C ARG A 5 -1.13 -3.33 -7.34
N SER A 6 -0.45 -4.48 -7.30
CA SER A 6 0.95 -4.57 -6.84
C SER A 6 1.94 -3.92 -7.81
N SER A 7 1.69 -3.92 -9.12
CA SER A 7 2.52 -3.17 -10.08
C SER A 7 2.27 -1.67 -9.97
N ARG A 8 1.01 -1.23 -9.89
CA ARG A 8 0.66 0.19 -9.68
C ARG A 8 1.24 0.74 -8.39
N LEU A 9 1.14 -0.01 -7.29
CA LEU A 9 1.71 0.38 -6.00
C LEU A 9 3.23 0.58 -6.09
N ARG A 10 3.94 -0.35 -6.76
CA ARG A 10 5.38 -0.22 -6.98
C ARG A 10 5.74 1.00 -7.83
N ALA A 11 4.98 1.28 -8.88
CA ALA A 11 5.17 2.47 -9.70
C ALA A 11 4.95 3.75 -8.89
N LEU A 12 3.88 3.84 -8.09
CA LEU A 12 3.61 4.98 -7.22
C LEU A 12 4.69 5.19 -6.17
N PHE A 13 5.19 4.12 -5.53
CA PHE A 13 6.31 4.24 -4.60
C PHE A 13 7.60 4.69 -5.28
N SER A 14 7.87 4.21 -6.49
CA SER A 14 9.01 4.67 -7.27
C SER A 14 8.91 6.15 -7.59
N GLU A 15 7.72 6.60 -8.03
CA GLU A 15 7.48 8.02 -8.32
C GLU A 15 7.59 8.89 -7.07
N LEU A 16 6.99 8.46 -5.95
CA LEU A 16 7.08 9.15 -4.68
C LEU A 16 8.54 9.33 -4.25
N ASN A 17 9.34 8.27 -4.31
CA ASN A 17 10.76 8.31 -3.96
C ASN A 17 11.54 9.26 -4.89
N GLU A 18 11.23 9.28 -6.18
CA GLU A 18 11.85 10.20 -7.13
C GLU A 18 11.51 11.66 -6.82
N ARG A 19 10.25 11.98 -6.53
CA ARG A 19 9.85 13.34 -6.14
C ARG A 19 10.45 13.76 -4.80
N VAL A 20 10.53 12.84 -3.83
CA VAL A 20 11.18 13.08 -2.54
C VAL A 20 12.67 13.37 -2.74
N ALA A 21 13.37 12.58 -3.55
CA ALA A 21 14.79 12.82 -3.85
C ALA A 21 15.00 14.16 -4.57
N GLN A 22 14.13 14.49 -5.54
CA GLN A 22 14.18 15.77 -6.23
C GLN A 22 13.94 16.94 -5.27
N ALA A 23 12.99 16.83 -4.34
CA ALA A 23 12.74 17.88 -3.35
C ALA A 23 13.90 18.08 -2.35
N VAL A 24 14.61 17.00 -2.01
CA VAL A 24 15.86 17.10 -1.26
C VAL A 24 16.94 17.81 -2.08
N CYS A 25 17.08 17.47 -3.37
CA CYS A 25 18.02 18.14 -4.29
C CYS A 25 17.72 19.64 -4.44
N ASP A 26 16.45 20.02 -4.49
CA ASP A 26 15.99 21.41 -4.57
C ASP A 26 16.06 22.17 -3.23
N GLY A 27 16.61 21.55 -2.18
CA GLY A 27 16.85 22.20 -0.89
C GLY A 27 15.59 22.38 -0.03
N VAL A 28 14.50 21.67 -0.33
CA VAL A 28 13.29 21.70 0.50
C VAL A 28 13.60 21.06 1.86
N LYS A 29 13.08 21.66 2.94
CA LYS A 29 13.35 21.20 4.30
C LYS A 29 12.87 19.76 4.48
N VAL A 30 13.77 18.87 4.92
CA VAL A 30 13.49 17.43 5.10
C VAL A 30 12.26 17.17 5.97
N SER A 31 12.03 17.99 7.00
CA SER A 31 10.86 17.85 7.88
C SER A 31 9.54 18.13 7.16
N THR A 32 9.51 19.10 6.23
CA THR A 32 8.30 19.42 5.46
C THR A 32 8.05 18.37 4.38
N ILE A 33 9.11 17.84 3.78
CA ILE A 33 9.01 16.70 2.86
C ILE A 33 8.44 15.48 3.59
N ALA A 34 8.96 15.16 4.77
CA ALA A 34 8.50 14.03 5.59
C ALA A 34 7.00 14.16 5.93
N GLN A 35 6.58 15.36 6.33
CA GLN A 35 5.18 15.65 6.60
C GLN A 35 4.30 15.48 5.35
N ALA A 36 4.71 16.01 4.21
CA ALA A 36 3.94 15.90 2.96
C ALA A 36 3.85 14.45 2.45
N ALA A 37 4.94 13.68 2.57
CA ALA A 37 4.99 12.29 2.12
C ALA A 37 4.36 11.30 3.12
N GLY A 38 4.06 11.71 4.35
CA GLY A 38 3.55 10.81 5.39
C GLY A 38 4.57 9.76 5.87
N VAL A 39 5.87 10.04 5.75
CA VAL A 39 6.97 9.10 6.08
C VAL A 39 7.91 9.70 7.12
N PRO A 40 8.66 8.87 7.89
CA PRO A 40 9.61 9.41 8.85
C PRO A 40 10.76 10.16 8.17
N VAL A 41 11.31 11.16 8.86
CA VAL A 41 12.47 11.96 8.40
C VAL A 41 13.66 11.10 8.00
N THR A 42 13.89 9.98 8.68
CA THR A 42 14.96 9.02 8.35
C THR A 42 14.78 8.39 6.98
N ALA A 43 13.54 8.09 6.56
CA ALA A 43 13.25 7.57 5.23
C ALA A 43 13.56 8.62 4.15
N VAL A 44 13.16 9.88 4.36
CA VAL A 44 13.48 10.99 3.44
C VAL A 44 14.98 11.14 3.25
N ARG A 45 15.75 11.10 4.34
CA ARG A 45 17.22 11.15 4.29
C ARG A 45 17.80 9.98 3.50
N GLY A 46 17.31 8.76 3.74
CA GLY A 46 17.74 7.58 3.01
C GLY A 46 17.47 7.67 1.51
N ILE A 47 16.28 8.15 1.12
CA ILE A 47 15.90 8.36 -0.28
C ILE A 47 16.80 9.41 -0.95
N GLY A 48 17.04 10.54 -0.28
CA GLY A 48 17.91 11.59 -0.81
C GLY A 48 19.37 11.15 -0.98
N LEU A 49 19.92 10.41 -0.01
CA LEU A 49 21.30 9.89 -0.08
C LEU A 49 21.49 8.79 -1.14
N GLY A 50 20.42 8.06 -1.47
CA GLY A 50 20.47 6.96 -2.43
C GLY A 50 20.36 7.38 -3.89
N ARG A 51 20.26 8.68 -4.19
CA ARG A 51 19.99 9.19 -5.54
C ARG A 51 21.03 10.22 -5.97
N ASP A 52 21.92 9.79 -6.85
CA ASP A 52 22.94 10.64 -7.48
C ASP A 52 22.46 11.23 -8.81
N GLY A 53 23.14 12.28 -9.28
CA GLY A 53 22.96 12.82 -10.64
C GLY A 53 21.68 13.65 -10.83
N LEU A 54 21.01 14.04 -9.75
CA LEU A 54 19.90 14.98 -9.81
C LEU A 54 20.42 16.41 -9.98
N TYR A 55 19.73 17.17 -10.84
CA TYR A 55 19.91 18.60 -10.97
C TYR A 55 18.72 19.33 -10.34
N PRO A 56 18.91 20.55 -9.83
CA PRO A 56 17.79 21.34 -9.33
C PRO A 56 16.71 21.50 -10.40
N SER A 57 15.48 21.17 -10.06
CA SER A 57 14.33 21.24 -10.97
C SER A 57 13.86 22.67 -11.22
N GLY A 58 14.23 23.61 -10.33
CA GLY A 58 13.78 25.00 -10.37
C GLY A 58 12.29 25.18 -10.01
N LEU A 59 11.61 24.12 -9.57
CA LEU A 59 10.22 24.20 -9.12
C LEU A 59 10.11 24.87 -7.75
N PRO A 60 9.04 25.64 -7.50
CA PRO A 60 8.76 26.14 -6.16
C PRO A 60 8.57 24.99 -5.16
N ALA A 61 9.13 25.14 -3.96
CA ALA A 61 9.02 24.15 -2.89
C ALA A 61 7.57 23.77 -2.58
N ALA A 62 6.65 24.74 -2.64
CA ALA A 62 5.22 24.51 -2.40
C ALA A 62 4.59 23.55 -3.43
N ASP A 63 5.01 23.63 -4.70
CA ASP A 63 4.49 22.78 -5.77
C ASP A 63 5.04 21.36 -5.67
N GLN A 64 6.30 21.23 -5.27
CA GLN A 64 6.90 19.93 -4.97
C GLN A 64 6.22 19.24 -3.80
N LEU A 65 6.00 19.95 -2.69
CA LEU A 65 5.33 19.41 -1.52
C LEU A 65 3.88 19.00 -1.83
N ARG A 66 3.17 19.80 -2.64
CA ARG A 66 1.81 19.45 -3.09
C ARG A 66 1.80 18.18 -3.94
N THR A 67 2.76 18.05 -4.84
CA THR A 67 2.90 16.85 -5.69
C THR A 67 3.19 15.61 -4.84
N ILE A 68 4.13 15.73 -3.90
CA ILE A 68 4.49 14.65 -2.97
C ILE A 68 3.26 14.22 -2.15
N ALA A 69 2.51 15.16 -1.61
CA ALA A 69 1.29 14.87 -0.85
C ALA A 69 0.24 14.15 -1.71
N GLY A 70 0.00 14.62 -2.94
CA GLY A 70 -0.95 13.97 -3.84
C GLY A 70 -0.59 12.52 -4.17
N ILE A 71 0.70 12.23 -4.40
CA ILE A 71 1.16 10.85 -4.65
C ILE A 71 1.02 10.00 -3.38
N ALA A 72 1.35 10.55 -2.20
CA ALA A 72 1.21 9.85 -0.92
C ALA A 72 -0.27 9.50 -0.61
N ASP A 73 -1.20 10.40 -0.93
CA ASP A 73 -2.64 10.15 -0.83
C ASP A 73 -3.08 9.03 -1.78
N GLU A 74 -2.57 9.00 -3.02
CA GLU A 74 -2.89 7.94 -3.97
C GLU A 74 -2.35 6.57 -3.50
N VAL A 75 -1.12 6.52 -2.98
CA VAL A 75 -0.56 5.31 -2.37
C VAL A 75 -1.47 4.81 -1.25
N SER A 76 -1.85 5.70 -0.34
CA SER A 76 -2.72 5.39 0.80
C SER A 76 -4.10 4.87 0.34
N ALA A 77 -4.67 5.47 -0.70
CA ALA A 77 -5.95 5.04 -1.28
C ALA A 77 -5.86 3.64 -1.91
N VAL A 78 -4.78 3.35 -2.65
CA VAL A 78 -4.55 2.03 -3.25
C VAL A 78 -4.34 0.96 -2.18
N GLU A 79 -3.59 1.27 -1.12
CA GLU A 79 -3.40 0.36 0.01
C GLU A 79 -4.71 0.10 0.77
N ALA A 80 -5.50 1.14 1.04
CA ALA A 80 -6.80 0.99 1.69
C ALA A 80 -7.76 0.13 0.86
N ALA A 81 -7.81 0.35 -0.46
CA ALA A 81 -8.62 -0.45 -1.37
C ALA A 81 -8.14 -1.92 -1.41
N ARG A 82 -6.83 -2.15 -1.43
CA ARG A 82 -6.25 -3.50 -1.35
C ARG A 82 -6.62 -4.18 -0.04
N ALA A 83 -6.49 -3.49 1.09
CA ALA A 83 -6.83 -4.02 2.40
C ALA A 83 -8.32 -4.34 2.52
N ALA A 84 -9.20 -3.52 1.93
CA ALA A 84 -10.64 -3.78 1.89
C ALA A 84 -10.98 -5.06 1.12
N VAL A 85 -10.38 -5.26 -0.06
CA VAL A 85 -10.53 -6.48 -0.86
C VAL A 85 -10.04 -7.70 -0.08
N GLU A 86 -8.90 -7.58 0.60
CA GLU A 86 -8.35 -8.69 1.39
C GLU A 86 -9.24 -9.04 2.59
N ARG A 87 -9.75 -8.04 3.31
CA ARG A 87 -10.72 -8.25 4.41
C ARG A 87 -11.99 -8.94 3.90
N HIS A 88 -12.53 -8.48 2.76
CA HIS A 88 -13.71 -9.09 2.18
C HIS A 88 -13.46 -10.55 1.78
N ARG A 89 -12.29 -10.85 1.19
CA ARG A 89 -11.88 -12.22 0.87
C ARG A 89 -11.84 -13.11 2.11
N VAL A 90 -11.23 -12.63 3.20
CA VAL A 90 -11.18 -13.35 4.47
C VAL A 90 -12.57 -13.63 5.02
N GLN A 91 -13.46 -12.63 4.97
CA GLN A 91 -14.84 -12.75 5.46
C GLN A 91 -15.62 -13.81 4.68
N VAL A 92 -15.58 -13.77 3.34
CA VAL A 92 -16.26 -14.74 2.47
C VAL A 92 -15.77 -16.17 2.74
N LEU A 93 -14.45 -16.36 2.90
CA LEU A 93 -13.89 -17.68 3.23
C LEU A 93 -14.32 -18.17 4.62
N ALA A 94 -14.34 -17.27 5.61
CA ALA A 94 -14.78 -17.61 6.97
C ALA A 94 -16.27 -17.97 7.01
N ASP A 95 -17.11 -17.25 6.27
CA ASP A 95 -18.55 -17.52 6.18
C ASP A 95 -18.84 -18.86 5.49
N ALA A 96 -18.22 -19.12 4.34
CA ALA A 96 -18.39 -20.39 3.63
C ALA A 96 -17.98 -21.61 4.48
N ARG A 97 -16.90 -21.46 5.25
CA ARG A 97 -16.42 -22.49 6.18
C ARG A 97 -17.36 -22.68 7.37
N LYS A 98 -17.83 -21.59 8.00
CA LYS A 98 -18.76 -21.65 9.14
C LYS A 98 -20.09 -22.29 8.76
N GLN A 99 -20.60 -21.96 7.58
CA GLN A 99 -21.85 -22.50 7.05
C GLN A 99 -21.70 -23.94 6.51
N ARG A 100 -20.48 -24.51 6.55
CA ARG A 100 -20.14 -25.83 5.97
C ARG A 100 -20.58 -25.97 4.50
N LEU A 101 -20.62 -24.85 3.77
CA LEU A 101 -20.99 -24.86 2.34
C LEU A 101 -19.93 -25.59 1.50
N LEU A 102 -18.66 -25.47 1.93
CA LEU A 102 -17.51 -26.10 1.30
C LEU A 102 -16.57 -26.59 2.39
N ASP A 103 -15.93 -27.74 2.16
CA ASP A 103 -14.81 -28.19 2.99
C ASP A 103 -13.51 -27.42 2.69
N ASP A 104 -12.49 -27.60 3.54
CA ASP A 104 -11.23 -26.86 3.44
C ASP A 104 -10.49 -27.11 2.09
N TYR A 105 -10.69 -28.26 1.44
CA TYR A 105 -10.09 -28.59 0.13
C TYR A 105 -10.87 -27.96 -1.03
N GLN A 106 -12.20 -27.94 -0.94
CA GLN A 106 -13.07 -27.26 -1.89
C GLN A 106 -12.85 -25.74 -1.85
N LEU A 107 -12.67 -25.17 -0.65
CA LEU A 107 -12.28 -23.76 -0.50
C LEU A 107 -10.90 -23.49 -1.08
N ALA A 108 -9.94 -24.40 -0.90
CA ALA A 108 -8.61 -24.29 -1.49
C ALA A 108 -8.68 -24.28 -3.03
N SER A 109 -9.46 -25.20 -3.60
CA SER A 109 -9.69 -25.27 -5.05
C SER A 109 -10.36 -24.01 -5.59
N ALA A 110 -11.40 -23.51 -4.93
CA ALA A 110 -12.17 -22.34 -5.38
C ALA A 110 -11.43 -21.00 -5.22
N SER A 111 -10.57 -20.88 -4.20
CA SER A 111 -9.85 -19.63 -3.90
C SER A 111 -8.43 -19.58 -4.45
N GLY A 112 -7.89 -20.72 -4.90
CA GLY A 112 -6.49 -20.87 -5.29
C GLY A 112 -5.50 -20.76 -4.12
N LEU A 113 -6.00 -20.76 -2.88
CA LEU A 113 -5.18 -20.73 -1.66
C LEU A 113 -4.90 -22.14 -1.16
N LYS A 114 -3.82 -22.33 -0.41
CA LYS A 114 -3.58 -23.61 0.28
C LYS A 114 -4.53 -23.76 1.46
N HIS A 115 -4.93 -24.99 1.76
CA HIS A 115 -5.83 -25.27 2.90
C HIS A 115 -5.28 -24.70 4.24
N ASP A 116 -3.98 -24.83 4.48
CA ASP A 116 -3.30 -24.25 5.66
C ASP A 116 -3.40 -22.72 5.70
N GLU A 117 -3.36 -22.08 4.54
CA GLU A 117 -3.46 -20.63 4.40
C GLU A 117 -4.88 -20.16 4.73
N ILE A 118 -5.90 -20.86 4.21
CA ILE A 118 -7.32 -20.63 4.55
C ILE A 118 -7.53 -20.80 6.06
N ARG A 119 -6.96 -21.85 6.66
CA ARG A 119 -7.08 -22.08 8.11
C ARG A 119 -6.44 -20.98 8.93
N LYS A 120 -5.28 -20.45 8.51
CA LYS A 120 -4.62 -19.31 9.15
C LYS A 120 -5.44 -18.02 9.02
N MET A 121 -5.93 -17.73 7.80
CA MET A 121 -6.65 -16.50 7.50
C MET A 121 -8.02 -16.42 8.17
N THR A 122 -8.71 -17.56 8.33
CA THR A 122 -10.06 -17.62 8.91
C THR A 122 -10.07 -17.86 10.43
N ARG A 123 -8.91 -18.08 11.06
CA ARG A 123 -8.82 -18.36 12.50
C ARG A 123 -9.21 -17.12 13.31
N GLY A 124 -10.23 -17.25 14.16
CA GLY A 124 -10.66 -16.18 15.07
C GLY A 124 -11.45 -15.05 14.41
N VAL A 125 -11.85 -15.20 13.13
CA VAL A 125 -12.73 -14.26 12.45
C VAL A 125 -14.14 -14.45 13.01
N ASN A 126 -14.63 -13.46 13.76
CA ASN A 126 -15.96 -13.49 14.34
C ASN A 126 -16.98 -13.07 13.28
N THR A 127 -17.51 -14.03 12.53
CA THR A 127 -18.52 -13.75 11.52
C THR A 127 -19.86 -13.52 12.21
N ARG A 128 -20.14 -12.26 12.57
CA ARG A 128 -21.46 -11.92 13.10
C ARG A 128 -22.46 -12.00 11.94
N PRO A 129 -23.49 -12.84 12.03
CA PRO A 129 -24.58 -12.77 11.06
C PRO A 129 -25.28 -11.43 11.29
N GLU A 130 -25.37 -10.59 10.26
CA GLU A 130 -26.38 -9.54 10.26
C GLU A 130 -27.72 -10.26 10.11
N GLY A 131 -28.51 -10.20 11.19
CA GLY A 131 -29.88 -10.70 11.23
C GLY A 131 -30.87 -9.62 10.84
#